data_AF-A0A9P0LA39-F1
#
_entry.id   AF-A0A9P0LA39-F1
#
_cell.length_a   1.000
_cell.length_b   1.000
_cell.length_c   1.000
_cell.angle_alpha   90.00
_cell.angle_beta   90.00
_cell.angle_gamma   90.00
#
_symmetry.space_group_name_H-M   'P 1'
#
loop_
_entity.id
_entity.type
_entity.pdbx_description
1 polymer ?
#
loop_
_entity_poly.entity_id
_entity_poly.type
_entity_poly.pdbx_seq_one_letter_code
_entity_poly.pdbx_strand_id
1 'polypeptide(L)'
;MMELNRYPTETKMPPKAQVQVCFGKDWHRYPSTFFLPNTNWHVRFVKSEFDGMLPAPYSSALNSTALVHEYFNDQNREEPSLYFDVDKCHFMVDLDLGTETELEPIYANKTDRWKVMKSYLFLNAKLSDRYFRVFYVPFVSDKYVVYGNFSLLQSTKLKIK
;
A
#
# COMPACT_ATOMS: atom_id res chain seq x y z
N MET A 1 -7.64 -9.51 7.38
CA MET A 1 -7.76 -8.45 6.36
C MET A 1 -7.36 -7.11 6.96
N MET A 2 -6.54 -6.31 6.27
CA MET A 2 -6.29 -4.93 6.69
C MET A 2 -7.57 -4.13 6.43
N GLU A 3 -8.19 -3.62 7.48
CA GLU A 3 -9.53 -3.00 7.42
C GLU A 3 -9.45 -1.57 7.94
N LEU A 4 -9.80 -0.60 7.10
CA LEU A 4 -9.95 0.80 7.47
C LEU A 4 -11.42 1.20 7.68
N ASN A 5 -12.37 0.34 7.29
CA ASN A 5 -13.81 0.64 7.26
C ASN A 5 -14.40 1.09 8.60
N ARG A 6 -13.85 0.61 9.73
CA ARG A 6 -14.32 0.98 11.08
C ARG A 6 -13.62 2.20 11.66
N TYR A 7 -12.49 2.61 11.07
CA TYR A 7 -11.64 3.67 11.59
C TYR A 7 -12.40 4.99 11.82
N PRO A 8 -13.23 5.50 10.88
CA PRO A 8 -13.92 6.78 11.08
C PRO A 8 -14.85 6.79 12.31
N THR A 9 -15.52 5.67 12.58
CA THR A 9 -16.45 5.52 13.71
C THR A 9 -15.69 5.39 15.04
N GLU A 10 -14.63 4.58 15.06
CA GLU A 10 -13.82 4.34 16.26
C GLU A 10 -13.07 5.59 16.73
N THR A 11 -12.52 6.38 15.79
CA THR A 11 -11.74 7.58 16.13
C THR A 11 -12.54 8.87 16.09
N LYS A 12 -13.87 8.81 15.91
CA LYS A 12 -14.76 9.99 15.77
C LYS A 12 -14.22 10.99 14.75
N MET A 13 -13.82 10.50 13.59
CA MET A 13 -13.21 11.30 12.54
C MET A 13 -14.21 12.31 11.96
N PRO A 14 -13.78 13.54 11.63
CA PRO A 14 -14.65 14.50 10.96
C PRO A 14 -15.15 13.95 9.61
N PRO A 15 -16.45 14.06 9.28
CA PRO A 15 -17.02 13.40 8.11
C PRO A 15 -16.52 13.96 6.76
N LYS A 16 -15.96 15.17 6.75
CA LYS A 16 -15.42 15.84 5.55
C LYS A 16 -13.90 15.74 5.42
N ALA A 17 -13.23 15.11 6.37
CA ALA A 17 -11.78 15.01 6.38
C ALA A 17 -11.28 14.19 5.18
N GLN A 18 -10.28 14.72 4.47
CA GLN A 18 -9.64 14.06 3.34
C GLN A 18 -8.46 13.21 3.82
N VAL A 19 -8.42 11.94 3.44
CA VAL A 19 -7.44 10.97 3.92
C VAL A 19 -6.71 10.35 2.75
N GLN A 20 -5.39 10.32 2.83
CA GLN A 20 -4.51 9.76 1.80
C GLN A 20 -3.96 8.43 2.31
N VAL A 21 -4.26 7.35 1.60
CA VAL A 21 -3.74 6.00 1.85
C VAL A 21 -2.70 5.69 0.78
N CYS A 22 -1.45 5.59 1.20
CA CYS A 22 -0.32 5.48 0.30
C CYS A 22 0.19 4.05 0.15
N PHE A 23 0.64 3.74 -1.06
CA PHE A 23 1.25 2.47 -1.44
C PHE A 23 2.57 2.74 -2.15
N GLY A 24 3.60 1.99 -1.79
CA GLY A 24 4.88 1.93 -2.52
C GLY A 24 4.96 0.63 -3.32
N LYS A 25 5.98 -0.18 -3.03
CA LYS A 25 6.24 -1.52 -3.63
C LYS A 25 5.06 -2.52 -3.59
N ASP A 26 4.05 -2.26 -2.77
CA ASP A 26 2.97 -3.21 -2.47
C ASP A 26 1.69 -3.02 -3.26
N TRP A 27 1.65 -2.01 -4.12
CA TRP A 27 0.45 -1.62 -4.85
C TRP A 27 -0.21 -2.77 -5.64
N HIS A 28 0.57 -3.76 -6.09
CA HIS A 28 0.12 -4.90 -6.89
C HIS A 28 -0.06 -6.20 -6.09
N ARG A 29 0.11 -6.16 -4.76
CA ARG A 29 0.02 -7.35 -3.90
C ARG A 29 -1.43 -7.65 -3.51
N TYR A 30 -1.72 -8.93 -3.27
CA TYR A 30 -3.04 -9.38 -2.82
C TYR A 30 -3.30 -8.97 -1.36
N PRO A 31 -4.52 -8.54 -0.99
CA PRO A 31 -5.72 -8.44 -1.83
C PRO A 31 -5.65 -7.28 -2.83
N SER A 32 -5.89 -7.56 -4.10
CA SER A 32 -5.87 -6.57 -5.20
C SER A 32 -7.09 -5.63 -5.20
N THR A 33 -7.83 -5.57 -4.09
CA THR A 33 -9.01 -4.73 -3.92
C THR A 33 -9.07 -4.28 -2.47
N PHE A 34 -9.11 -2.98 -2.25
CA PHE A 34 -9.22 -2.36 -0.94
C PHE A 34 -10.52 -1.57 -0.90
N PHE A 35 -11.40 -1.92 0.03
CA PHE A 35 -12.58 -1.10 0.31
C PHE A 35 -12.16 0.01 1.27
N LEU A 36 -12.19 1.25 0.77
CA LEU A 36 -11.98 2.43 1.59
C LEU A 36 -13.30 2.88 2.22
N PRO A 37 -13.26 3.53 3.41
CA PRO A 37 -14.48 3.83 4.17
C PRO A 37 -15.50 4.70 3.44
N ASN A 38 -15.04 5.67 2.65
CA ASN A 38 -15.88 6.56 1.84
C ASN A 38 -15.05 7.29 0.77
N THR A 39 -15.70 8.16 -0.01
CA THR A 39 -15.12 8.91 -1.13
C THR A 39 -14.09 9.98 -0.76
N ASN A 40 -13.92 10.32 0.52
CA ASN A 40 -12.89 11.24 0.99
C ASN A 40 -11.56 10.54 1.29
N TRP A 41 -11.50 9.22 1.08
CA TRP A 41 -10.29 8.42 1.24
C TRP A 41 -9.72 8.11 -0.13
N HIS A 42 -8.51 8.58 -0.39
CA HIS A 42 -7.88 8.48 -1.71
C HIS A 42 -6.65 7.58 -1.65
N VAL A 43 -6.60 6.62 -2.58
CA VAL A 43 -5.38 5.85 -2.86
C VAL A 43 -4.36 6.76 -3.53
N ARG A 44 -3.12 6.69 -3.06
CA ARG A 44 -1.98 7.42 -3.63
C ARG A 44 -0.78 6.49 -3.74
N PHE A 45 0.09 6.75 -4.71
CA PHE A 45 1.30 5.98 -4.91
C PHE A 45 2.52 6.83 -4.59
N VAL A 46 3.47 6.26 -3.87
CA VAL A 46 4.76 6.91 -3.61
C VAL A 46 5.82 6.30 -4.51
N LYS A 47 6.89 7.04 -4.81
CA LYS A 47 7.99 6.50 -5.60
C LYS A 47 8.55 5.24 -4.93
N SER A 48 8.82 4.22 -5.75
CA SER A 48 9.41 2.93 -5.38
C SER A 48 10.39 2.51 -6.48
N GLU A 49 11.00 1.33 -6.40
CA GLU A 49 11.89 0.80 -7.44
C GLU A 49 11.15 0.42 -8.72
N PHE A 50 9.82 0.56 -8.75
CA PHE A 50 9.00 0.38 -9.94
C PHE A 50 9.00 1.64 -10.80
N ASP A 51 9.58 1.52 -12.00
CA ASP A 51 9.68 2.57 -13.03
C ASP A 51 8.70 2.36 -14.20
N GLY A 52 7.61 1.63 -13.95
CA GLY A 52 6.54 1.44 -14.93
C GLY A 52 5.39 2.44 -14.76
N MET A 53 4.40 2.34 -15.63
CA MET A 53 3.16 3.11 -15.49
C MET A 53 2.36 2.61 -14.28
N LEU A 54 1.96 3.54 -13.42
CA LEU A 54 1.09 3.25 -12.27
C LEU A 54 -0.39 3.53 -12.60
N PRO A 55 -1.32 2.88 -11.88
CA PRO A 55 -2.72 3.28 -11.94
C PRO A 55 -2.91 4.75 -11.53
N ALA A 56 -3.91 5.42 -12.11
CA ALA A 56 -4.30 6.77 -11.73
C ALA A 56 -5.74 6.80 -11.19
N PRO A 57 -6.09 7.78 -10.32
CA PRO A 57 -7.46 7.99 -9.89
C PRO A 57 -8.37 8.35 -11.06
N TYR A 58 -9.60 7.82 -11.06
CA TYR A 58 -10.62 8.27 -12.00
C TYR A 58 -10.95 9.75 -11.81
N SER A 59 -11.27 10.42 -12.92
CA SER A 59 -11.85 11.77 -12.90
C SER A 59 -13.22 11.77 -12.21
N SER A 60 -13.60 12.91 -11.61
CA SER A 60 -14.95 13.12 -11.07
C SER A 60 -15.98 13.50 -12.15
N ALA A 61 -15.57 13.60 -13.41
CA ALA A 61 -16.47 13.88 -14.54
C ALA A 61 -17.40 12.69 -14.85
N LEU A 62 -18.57 12.96 -15.44
CA LEU A 62 -19.55 11.93 -15.80
C LEU A 62 -19.01 10.91 -16.82
N ASN A 63 -18.08 11.34 -17.69
CA ASN A 63 -17.43 10.50 -18.70
C ASN A 63 -16.07 9.95 -18.25
N SER A 64 -15.80 9.87 -16.95
CA SER A 64 -14.48 9.54 -16.40
C SER A 64 -13.87 8.24 -16.93
N THR A 65 -14.68 7.22 -17.22
CA THR A 65 -14.22 5.92 -17.73
C THR A 65 -13.85 5.95 -19.22
N ALA A 66 -14.26 6.99 -19.95
CA ALA A 66 -13.96 7.19 -21.37
C ALA A 66 -12.96 8.33 -21.62
N LEU A 67 -12.53 9.02 -20.55
CA LEU A 67 -11.59 10.12 -20.65
C LEU A 67 -10.19 9.59 -20.96
N VAL A 68 -9.62 10.05 -22.07
CA VAL A 68 -8.22 9.79 -22.40
C VAL A 68 -7.36 10.78 -21.62
N HIS A 69 -6.44 10.27 -20.82
CA HIS A 69 -5.51 11.09 -20.05
C HIS A 69 -4.17 11.20 -20.78
N GLU A 70 -3.64 12.42 -20.89
CA GLU A 70 -2.35 12.69 -21.57
C GLU A 70 -1.15 12.04 -20.88
N TYR A 71 -1.27 11.76 -19.58
CA TYR A 71 -0.21 11.19 -18.77
C TYR A 71 -0.09 9.66 -18.92
N PHE A 72 -1.04 8.98 -19.60
CA PHE A 72 -0.90 7.55 -19.92
C PHE A 72 -0.17 7.35 -21.24
N ASN A 73 0.75 6.38 -21.28
CA ASN A 73 1.48 5.99 -22.48
C ASN A 73 1.32 4.50 -22.77
N ASP A 74 1.46 4.12 -24.03
CA ASP A 74 1.33 2.75 -24.54
C ASP A 74 2.61 1.91 -24.38
N GLN A 75 3.62 2.44 -23.68
CA GLN A 75 4.93 1.81 -23.51
C GLN A 75 5.23 1.43 -22.06
N ASN A 76 4.25 1.57 -21.17
CA ASN A 76 4.40 1.32 -19.74
C ASN A 76 5.60 2.09 -19.13
N ARG A 77 5.94 3.27 -19.67
CA ARG A 77 6.99 4.12 -19.13
C ARG A 77 6.49 4.82 -17.88
N GLU A 78 7.40 5.04 -16.93
CA GLU A 78 7.17 5.86 -15.74
C GLU A 78 6.50 7.20 -16.06
N GLU A 79 5.55 7.59 -15.22
CA GLU A 79 4.93 8.91 -15.25
C GLU A 79 5.04 9.57 -13.86
N PRO A 80 6.07 10.41 -13.63
CA PRO A 80 6.37 10.96 -12.32
C PRO A 80 5.27 11.83 -11.71
N SER A 81 4.36 12.39 -12.53
CA SER A 81 3.25 13.20 -12.02
C SER A 81 2.21 12.38 -11.21
N LEU A 82 2.23 11.05 -11.34
CA LEU A 82 1.37 10.15 -10.56
C LEU A 82 1.87 9.90 -9.14
N TYR A 83 3.12 10.26 -8.84
CA TYR A 83 3.66 10.10 -7.49
C TYR A 83 3.11 11.14 -6.53
N PHE A 84 2.91 10.68 -5.30
CA PHE A 84 2.45 11.46 -4.19
C PHE A 84 3.57 11.58 -3.16
N ASP A 85 3.59 12.73 -2.50
CA ASP A 85 4.54 13.01 -1.43
C ASP A 85 4.21 12.15 -0.21
N VAL A 86 5.19 11.35 0.22
CA VAL A 86 5.07 10.45 1.37
C VAL A 86 4.67 11.26 2.62
N ASP A 87 5.09 12.53 2.73
CA ASP A 87 4.87 13.44 3.88
C ASP A 87 3.41 13.84 4.05
N LYS A 88 2.61 13.64 3.01
CA LYS A 88 1.18 13.95 3.00
C LYS A 88 0.30 12.70 3.18
N CYS A 89 0.92 11.54 3.39
CA CYS A 89 0.24 10.26 3.59
C CYS A 89 -0.24 10.12 5.04
N HIS A 90 -1.53 9.90 5.23
CA HIS A 90 -2.12 9.63 6.54
C HIS A 90 -1.92 8.18 6.95
N PHE A 91 -2.04 7.28 5.98
CA PHE A 91 -1.79 5.86 6.12
C PHE A 91 -0.77 5.41 5.06
N MET A 92 0.04 4.41 5.42
CA MET A 92 0.95 3.74 4.51
C MET A 92 0.73 2.23 4.61
N VAL A 93 0.67 1.57 3.47
CA VAL A 93 0.72 0.11 3.38
C VAL A 93 2.14 -0.28 2.98
N ASP A 94 2.78 -1.10 3.82
CA ASP A 94 4.19 -1.46 3.68
C ASP A 94 4.41 -2.96 3.88
N LEU A 95 5.21 -3.56 3.01
CA LEU A 95 5.67 -4.93 3.09
C LEU A 95 7.15 -4.99 3.42
N ASP A 96 7.43 -5.48 4.61
CA ASP A 96 8.77 -5.80 5.05
C ASP A 96 9.12 -7.24 4.67
N LEU A 97 10.00 -7.41 3.67
CA LEU A 97 10.63 -8.69 3.33
C LEU A 97 12.11 -8.75 3.76
N GLY A 98 12.59 -7.78 4.55
CA GLY A 98 13.98 -7.65 4.96
C GLY A 98 14.92 -7.05 3.90
N THR A 99 14.39 -6.45 2.84
CA THR A 99 15.15 -5.75 1.80
C THR A 99 14.80 -4.27 1.79
N GLU A 100 15.80 -3.41 1.88
CA GLU A 100 15.67 -1.96 1.84
C GLU A 100 16.47 -1.37 0.68
N THR A 101 15.91 -0.34 0.07
CA THR A 101 16.60 0.55 -0.86
C THR A 101 16.29 2.00 -0.49
N GLU A 102 16.89 2.96 -1.20
CA GLU A 102 16.58 4.38 -0.99
C GLU A 102 15.10 4.70 -1.28
N LEU A 103 14.50 4.06 -2.29
CA LEU A 103 13.11 4.29 -2.70
C LEU A 103 12.11 3.35 -1.99
N GLU A 104 12.56 2.22 -1.45
CA GLU A 104 11.74 1.23 -0.75
C GLU A 104 12.26 0.94 0.67
N PRO A 105 12.33 1.95 1.55
CA PRO A 105 12.69 1.71 2.95
C PRO A 105 11.61 0.87 3.67
N ILE A 106 11.95 0.21 4.76
CA ILE A 106 10.94 -0.39 5.64
C ILE A 106 10.31 0.74 6.47
N TYR A 107 9.13 1.20 6.04
CA TYR A 107 8.43 2.31 6.70
C TYR A 107 8.05 1.96 8.14
N ALA A 108 7.81 0.69 8.43
CA ALA A 108 7.55 0.21 9.79
C ALA A 108 8.70 0.49 10.78
N ASN A 109 9.96 0.58 10.31
CA ASN A 109 11.13 0.87 11.15
C ASN A 109 11.26 2.37 11.47
N LYS A 110 10.61 3.26 10.71
CA LYS A 110 10.66 4.71 10.91
C LYS A 110 9.63 5.17 11.95
N THR A 111 9.86 4.77 13.21
CA THR A 111 8.93 4.99 14.33
C THR A 111 8.72 6.45 14.72
N ASP A 112 9.64 7.33 14.32
CA ASP A 112 9.50 8.79 14.48
C ASP A 112 8.27 9.34 13.75
N ARG A 113 7.85 8.63 12.69
CA ARG A 113 6.81 9.04 11.76
C ARG A 113 5.65 8.06 11.63
N TRP A 114 5.90 6.77 11.74
CA TRP A 114 4.90 5.74 11.50
C TRP A 114 4.61 4.95 12.76
N LYS A 115 3.33 4.72 13.02
CA LYS A 115 2.83 3.79 14.02
C LYS A 115 2.22 2.59 13.32
N VAL A 116 2.73 1.39 13.61
CA VAL A 116 2.13 0.14 13.13
C VAL A 116 0.75 -0.03 13.76
N MET A 117 -0.30 -0.10 12.93
CA MET A 117 -1.66 -0.36 13.39
C MET A 117 -1.97 -1.85 13.40
N LYS A 118 -1.61 -2.54 12.31
CA LYS A 118 -1.89 -3.95 12.12
C LYS A 118 -0.89 -4.57 11.16
N SER A 119 -0.46 -5.78 11.46
CA SER A 119 0.45 -6.55 10.62
C SER A 119 -0.08 -7.96 10.39
N TYR A 120 0.24 -8.50 9.22
CA TYR A 120 -0.05 -9.88 8.83
C TYR A 120 1.20 -10.51 8.24
N LEU A 121 1.35 -11.81 8.46
CA LEU A 121 2.41 -12.58 7.82
C LEU A 121 2.19 -12.63 6.32
N PHE A 122 3.24 -12.28 5.57
CA PHE A 122 3.26 -12.31 4.11
C PHE A 122 4.39 -13.21 3.64
N LEU A 123 4.08 -14.17 2.78
CA LEU A 123 5.03 -15.18 2.35
C LEU A 123 6.17 -14.56 1.52
N ASN A 124 7.41 -14.70 2.00
CA ASN A 124 8.59 -14.28 1.26
C ASN A 124 8.95 -15.34 0.22
N ALA A 125 8.49 -15.13 -1.01
CA ALA A 125 8.74 -16.06 -2.11
C ALA A 125 10.25 -16.27 -2.38
N LYS A 126 11.09 -15.24 -2.24
CA LYS A 126 12.52 -15.32 -2.57
C LYS A 126 13.29 -16.24 -1.62
N LEU A 127 12.93 -16.21 -0.34
CA LEU A 127 13.61 -16.97 0.72
C LEU A 127 12.94 -18.31 1.05
N SER A 128 11.71 -18.52 0.59
CA SER A 128 10.97 -19.77 0.84
C SER A 128 11.25 -20.82 -0.22
N ASP A 129 11.28 -22.10 0.19
CA ASP A 129 11.35 -23.22 -0.74
C ASP A 129 10.16 -23.24 -1.71
N ARG A 130 10.44 -23.56 -2.98
CA ARG A 130 9.44 -23.51 -4.05
C ARG A 130 8.31 -24.53 -3.86
N TYR A 131 8.60 -25.72 -3.36
CA TYR A 131 7.61 -26.77 -3.20
C TYR A 131 6.78 -26.54 -1.94
N PHE A 132 7.42 -26.22 -0.81
CA PHE A 132 6.72 -26.04 0.46
C PHE A 132 5.84 -24.78 0.53
N ARG A 133 6.11 -23.79 -0.34
CA ARG A 133 5.26 -22.60 -0.49
C ARG A 133 4.05 -22.81 -1.41
N VAL A 134 4.07 -23.85 -2.26
CA VAL A 134 2.98 -24.20 -3.20
C VAL A 134 2.10 -25.31 -2.62
N PHE A 135 2.72 -26.31 -2.00
CA PHE A 135 2.06 -27.46 -1.38
C PHE A 135 2.32 -27.45 0.12
N TYR A 136 1.29 -27.09 0.88
CA TYR A 136 1.38 -27.06 2.33
C TYR A 136 1.32 -28.48 2.92
N VAL A 137 2.36 -28.84 3.67
CA VAL A 137 2.44 -30.07 4.46
C VAL A 137 2.52 -29.65 5.94
N PRO A 138 1.49 -29.96 6.76
CA PRO A 138 1.49 -29.62 8.18
C PRO A 138 2.78 -30.07 8.89
N PHE A 139 3.30 -29.25 9.80
CA PHE A 139 4.51 -29.48 10.61
C PHE A 139 5.86 -29.54 9.86
N VAL A 140 5.85 -29.64 8.53
CA VAL A 140 7.05 -29.70 7.68
C VAL A 140 7.25 -28.37 6.96
N SER A 141 6.23 -27.88 6.26
CA SER A 141 6.34 -26.67 5.42
C SER A 141 6.84 -25.46 6.19
N ASP A 142 6.38 -25.27 7.43
CA ASP A 142 6.72 -24.12 8.28
C ASP A 142 8.22 -23.97 8.55
N LYS A 143 9.01 -25.05 8.39
CA LYS A 143 10.48 -25.02 8.54
C LYS A 143 11.20 -24.49 7.29
N TYR A 144 10.52 -24.47 6.14
CA TYR A 144 11.09 -24.17 4.83
C TYR A 144 10.46 -22.93 4.18
N VAL A 145 9.49 -22.30 4.84
CA VAL A 145 8.89 -21.04 4.40
C VAL A 145 9.29 -19.92 5.33
N VAL A 146 9.54 -18.76 4.74
CA VAL A 146 9.91 -17.54 5.45
C VAL A 146 8.82 -16.51 5.21
N TYR A 147 8.43 -15.82 6.27
CA TYR A 147 7.42 -14.77 6.22
C TYR A 147 8.05 -13.41 6.51
N GLY A 148 7.57 -12.40 5.81
CA GLY A 148 7.73 -10.99 6.13
C GLY A 148 6.46 -10.41 6.73
N ASN A 149 6.48 -9.11 7.03
CA ASN A 149 5.36 -8.40 7.64
C ASN A 149 4.70 -7.47 6.63
N PHE A 150 3.45 -7.75 6.28
CA PHE A 150 2.61 -6.80 5.57
C PHE A 150 1.83 -5.98 6.59
N SER A 151 2.10 -4.67 6.63
CA SER A 151 1.66 -3.78 7.70
C SER A 151 0.88 -2.57 7.19
N LEU A 152 -0.19 -2.24 7.91
CA LEU A 152 -0.88 -0.96 7.82
C LEU A 152 -0.30 -0.02 8.88
N LEU A 153 0.22 1.11 8.41
CA LEU A 153 0.88 2.12 9.21
C LEU A 153 0.04 3.40 9.23
N GLN A 154 0.08 4.11 10.36
CA GLN A 154 -0.54 5.42 10.53
C GLN A 154 0.52 6.48 10.79
N SER A 155 0.39 7.64 10.15
CA SER A 155 1.27 8.79 10.38
C SER A 155 1.09 9.34 11.80
N THR A 156 2.18 9.56 12.50
CA THR A 156 2.23 10.21 13.82
C THR A 156 2.31 11.73 13.71
N LYS A 157 2.66 12.25 12.53
CA LYS A 157 2.88 13.68 12.28
C LYS A 157 1.63 14.39 11.76
N LEU A 158 0.80 13.68 10.98
CA LEU A 158 -0.40 14.26 10.39
C LEU A 158 -1.62 14.07 11.30
N LYS A 159 -2.36 15.16 11.50
CA LYS A 159 -3.68 15.10 12.12
C LYS A 159 -4.75 15.09 11.03
N ILE A 160 -5.63 14.11 11.09
CA ILE A 160 -6.83 14.07 10.25
C ILE A 160 -7.77 15.16 10.76
N LYS A 161 -8.04 16.17 9.92
CA LYS A 161 -8.89 17.32 10.23
C LYS A 161 -10.08 17.38 9.29
#